data_AF-A0A0F9AZ84-F1
#
_entry.id   AF-A0A0F9AZ84-F1
#
_cell.length_a   1.000
_cell.length_b   1.000
_cell.length_c   1.000
_cell.angle_alpha   90.00
_cell.angle_beta   90.00
_cell.angle_gamma   90.00
#
_symmetry.space_group_name_H-M   'P 1'
#
loop_
_entity.id
_entity.type
_entity.pdbx_description
1 polymer ?
#
loop_
_entity_poly.entity_id
_entity_poly.type
_entity_poly.pdbx_seq_one_letter_code
_entity_poly.pdbx_strand_id
1 'polypeptide(L)'
;VSQDPYLADSGFTILREVAAIGYYNHALEAATDQYSPYRKMLSALWRESPMPSIKSKQRLMTMASLLHIDNQGQPLLPTLIKSAQIDTHTWITKYLKAYLDPLLHCFYSHDLVFMPHGENLILLLEDNIPVKAIMKDIAEEIAILNKDLVLADNIQRLTVDVPDELKVLSIFTDVFDCFFRFVADILDQQNDYSELDFWQQVAECVISYQQSHPELKDKFIKYDLFSADFTLSCLNRLQLSNNQQMIDLADPAKNLKFEGKLINPIAVFNPVKKDNSVTV
;
A
#
# COMPACT_ATOMS: atom_id res chain seq x y z
N VAL A 1 -6.72 10.41 -9.55
CA VAL A 1 -6.75 9.20 -10.41
C VAL A 1 -7.14 9.54 -11.85
N SER A 2 -8.40 9.80 -12.21
CA SER A 2 -8.80 9.94 -13.63
C SER A 2 -8.20 11.13 -14.39
N GLN A 3 -7.79 12.19 -13.70
CA GLN A 3 -7.15 13.37 -14.29
C GLN A 3 -5.61 13.30 -14.26
N ASP A 4 -5.06 12.28 -13.60
CA ASP A 4 -3.62 12.07 -13.52
C ASP A 4 -3.20 11.13 -14.65
N PRO A 5 -2.40 11.58 -15.63
CA PRO A 5 -2.04 10.76 -16.77
C PRO A 5 -1.28 9.49 -16.39
N TYR A 6 -0.45 9.54 -15.35
CA TYR A 6 0.36 8.40 -14.93
C TYR A 6 -0.50 7.33 -14.25
N LEU A 7 -1.39 7.73 -13.34
CA LEU A 7 -2.34 6.80 -12.73
C LEU A 7 -3.31 6.23 -13.76
N ALA A 8 -3.75 7.03 -14.74
CA ALA A 8 -4.60 6.55 -15.83
C ALA A 8 -3.90 5.49 -16.70
N ASP A 9 -2.63 5.70 -17.04
CA ASP A 9 -1.83 4.76 -17.86
C ASP A 9 -1.53 3.45 -17.12
N SER A 10 -1.27 3.52 -15.80
CA SER A 10 -1.10 2.33 -14.95
C SER A 10 -2.37 1.47 -14.81
N GLY A 11 -3.53 2.03 -15.14
CA GLY A 11 -4.84 1.40 -14.93
C GLY A 11 -5.29 1.35 -13.47
N PHE A 12 -4.53 1.92 -12.53
CA PHE A 12 -4.91 2.00 -11.12
C PHE A 12 -6.27 2.68 -10.97
N THR A 13 -7.14 2.06 -10.18
CA THR A 13 -8.49 2.57 -9.95
C THR A 13 -8.94 2.31 -8.52
N ILE A 14 -9.96 3.03 -8.10
CA ILE A 14 -10.61 2.85 -6.81
C ILE A 14 -12.03 2.33 -7.00
N LEU A 15 -12.57 1.66 -5.99
CA LEU A 15 -14.01 1.42 -5.86
C LEU A 15 -14.60 2.53 -5.00
N ARG A 16 -15.43 3.39 -5.60
CA ARG A 16 -15.97 4.54 -4.90
C ARG A 16 -17.02 4.12 -3.89
N GLU A 17 -17.01 4.76 -2.73
CA GLU A 17 -18.13 4.75 -1.78
C GLU A 17 -19.13 5.80 -2.26
N VAL A 18 -20.08 5.36 -3.08
CA VAL A 18 -20.96 6.25 -3.88
C VAL A 18 -22.15 6.80 -3.09
N ALA A 19 -22.48 6.17 -1.96
CA ALA A 19 -23.53 6.64 -1.06
C ALA A 19 -23.22 6.21 0.38
N ALA A 20 -23.67 6.99 1.35
CA ALA A 20 -23.59 6.66 2.76
C ALA A 20 -24.84 7.16 3.50
N ILE A 21 -25.21 6.47 4.57
CA ILE A 21 -26.24 6.86 5.53
C ILE A 21 -25.69 6.68 6.94
N GLY A 22 -25.80 7.72 7.76
CA GLY A 22 -25.47 7.69 9.18
C GLY A 22 -26.71 8.00 10.01
N TYR A 23 -26.97 7.20 11.05
CA TYR A 23 -28.04 7.48 12.00
C TYR A 23 -27.47 8.12 13.26
N TYR A 24 -27.93 9.34 13.56
CA TYR A 24 -27.51 10.09 14.74
C TYR A 24 -28.48 9.84 15.90
N ASN A 25 -28.01 9.10 16.91
CA ASN A 25 -28.77 8.93 18.14
C ASN A 25 -28.44 10.06 19.12
N HIS A 26 -29.27 11.09 19.15
CA HIS A 26 -29.03 12.30 19.96
C HIS A 26 -28.88 12.04 21.46
N ALA A 27 -29.52 11.00 22.01
CA ALA A 27 -29.33 10.64 23.42
C ALA A 27 -27.92 10.10 23.68
N LEU A 28 -27.39 9.28 22.78
CA LEU A 28 -26.01 8.78 22.86
C LEU A 28 -25.01 9.90 22.57
N GLU A 29 -25.30 10.81 21.63
CA GLU A 29 -24.45 11.96 21.38
C GLU A 29 -24.34 12.88 22.59
N ALA A 30 -25.44 13.15 23.28
CA ALA A 30 -25.41 13.96 24.50
C ALA A 30 -24.67 13.26 25.65
N ALA A 31 -24.66 11.92 25.67
CA ALA A 31 -24.10 11.13 26.76
C ALA A 31 -22.64 10.67 26.56
N THR A 32 -22.07 10.83 25.37
CA THR A 32 -20.74 10.29 25.02
C THR A 32 -19.89 11.31 24.27
N ASP A 33 -18.56 11.14 24.23
CA ASP A 33 -17.70 11.93 23.34
C ASP A 33 -17.85 11.49 21.86
N GLN A 34 -17.24 12.26 20.95
CA GLN A 34 -17.32 12.01 19.50
C GLN A 34 -16.62 10.71 19.04
N TYR A 35 -15.72 10.14 19.83
CA TYR A 35 -14.95 8.96 19.49
C TYR A 35 -15.60 7.65 19.99
N SER A 36 -16.56 7.77 20.89
CA SER A 36 -17.31 6.68 21.48
C SER A 36 -17.86 5.69 20.42
N PRO A 37 -17.66 4.38 20.61
CA PRO A 37 -18.19 3.36 19.69
C PRO A 37 -19.73 3.37 19.63
N TYR A 38 -20.41 3.88 20.67
CA TYR A 38 -21.87 4.02 20.68
C TYR A 38 -22.39 4.95 19.58
N ARG A 39 -21.58 5.92 19.13
CA ARG A 39 -21.93 6.81 18.00
C ARG A 39 -21.74 6.16 16.62
N LYS A 40 -21.17 4.95 16.58
CA LYS A 40 -20.83 4.23 15.34
C LYS A 40 -21.68 2.96 15.13
N MET A 41 -22.72 2.77 15.95
CA MET A 41 -23.51 1.54 15.96
C MET A 41 -24.44 1.36 14.76
N LEU A 42 -24.82 2.45 14.08
CA LEU A 42 -25.77 2.40 12.98
C LEU A 42 -25.37 3.35 11.85
N SER A 43 -24.70 2.81 10.86
CA SER A 43 -24.35 3.47 9.60
C SER A 43 -24.22 2.44 8.50
N ALA A 44 -24.37 2.86 7.25
CA ALA A 44 -24.12 2.00 6.09
C ALA A 44 -23.56 2.84 4.94
N LEU A 45 -22.80 2.19 4.06
CA LEU A 45 -22.33 2.76 2.81
C LEU A 45 -22.55 1.78 1.66
N TRP A 46 -22.58 2.32 0.44
CA TRP A 46 -22.62 1.55 -0.80
C TRP A 46 -21.34 1.82 -1.56
N ARG A 47 -20.64 0.74 -1.88
CA ARG A 47 -19.42 0.77 -2.67
C ARG A 47 -19.68 0.18 -4.05
N GLU A 48 -19.02 0.73 -5.06
CA GLU A 48 -19.03 0.16 -6.40
C GLU A 48 -18.56 -1.29 -6.40
N SER A 49 -19.17 -2.11 -7.25
CA SER A 49 -18.68 -3.46 -7.52
C SER A 49 -17.69 -3.41 -8.70
N PRO A 50 -16.55 -4.13 -8.62
CA PRO A 50 -15.66 -4.28 -9.77
C PRO A 50 -16.24 -5.22 -10.85
N MET A 51 -17.21 -6.07 -10.49
CA MET A 51 -17.76 -7.12 -11.36
C MET A 51 -18.31 -6.62 -12.71
N PRO A 52 -19.02 -5.49 -12.82
CA PRO A 52 -19.53 -5.03 -14.10
C PRO A 52 -18.43 -4.65 -15.12
N SER A 53 -17.18 -4.45 -14.67
CA SER A 53 -16.07 -4.02 -15.52
C SER A 53 -15.18 -5.15 -16.03
N ILE A 54 -15.40 -6.40 -15.58
CA ILE A 54 -14.57 -7.55 -15.96
C ILE A 54 -14.90 -8.02 -17.38
N LYS A 55 -13.87 -8.32 -18.16
CA LYS A 55 -13.99 -8.89 -19.51
C LYS A 55 -13.88 -10.42 -19.49
N SER A 56 -14.14 -11.05 -20.63
CA SER A 56 -13.85 -12.47 -20.83
C SER A 56 -12.38 -12.76 -20.52
N LYS A 57 -12.09 -13.88 -19.85
CA LYS A 57 -10.77 -14.29 -19.33
C LYS A 57 -10.20 -13.47 -18.17
N GLN A 58 -10.89 -12.42 -17.76
CA GLN A 58 -10.50 -11.66 -16.58
C GLN A 58 -11.13 -12.25 -15.32
N ARG A 59 -10.39 -12.22 -14.23
CA ARG A 59 -10.86 -12.60 -12.90
C ARG A 59 -10.37 -11.61 -11.86
N LEU A 60 -11.08 -11.61 -10.73
CA LEU A 60 -10.72 -10.80 -9.57
C LEU A 60 -10.19 -11.71 -8.47
N MET A 61 -9.15 -11.26 -7.79
CA MET A 61 -8.61 -11.90 -6.59
C MET A 61 -8.26 -10.83 -5.56
N THR A 62 -8.57 -11.05 -4.28
CA THR A 62 -8.01 -10.21 -3.22
C THR A 62 -6.48 -10.36 -3.24
N MET A 63 -5.73 -9.28 -3.07
CA MET A 63 -4.28 -9.35 -3.05
C MET A 63 -3.77 -10.21 -1.88
N ALA A 64 -4.54 -10.32 -0.78
CA ALA A 64 -4.26 -11.25 0.31
C ALA A 64 -4.10 -12.70 -0.15
N SER A 65 -4.71 -13.09 -1.28
CA SER A 65 -4.54 -14.44 -1.83
C SER A 65 -3.10 -14.74 -2.24
N LEU A 66 -2.28 -13.73 -2.54
CA LEU A 66 -0.87 -13.94 -2.86
C LEU A 66 -0.07 -14.46 -1.64
N LEU A 67 -0.58 -14.22 -0.43
CA LEU A 67 0.00 -14.74 0.81
C LEU A 67 -0.68 -16.04 1.29
N HIS A 68 -1.62 -16.58 0.50
CA HIS A 68 -2.36 -17.75 0.89
C HIS A 68 -1.53 -19.02 0.76
N ILE A 69 -1.55 -19.84 1.81
CA ILE A 69 -1.03 -21.19 1.85
C ILE A 69 -2.21 -22.10 2.21
N ASP A 70 -2.44 -23.15 1.41
CA ASP A 70 -3.54 -24.07 1.64
C ASP A 70 -3.29 -25.02 2.83
N ASN A 71 -4.25 -25.89 3.12
CA ASN A 71 -4.15 -26.85 4.22
C ASN A 71 -3.18 -28.02 3.95
N GLN A 72 -2.58 -28.11 2.76
CA GLN A 72 -1.46 -28.99 2.43
C GLN A 72 -0.11 -28.26 2.45
N GLY A 73 -0.08 -26.99 2.86
CA GLY A 73 1.14 -26.19 2.87
C GLY A 73 1.57 -25.69 1.49
N GLN A 74 0.70 -25.73 0.48
CA GLN A 74 1.02 -25.26 -0.87
C GLN A 74 0.68 -23.77 -1.01
N PRO A 75 1.66 -22.91 -1.35
CA PRO A 75 1.39 -21.50 -1.58
C PRO A 75 0.66 -21.27 -2.91
N LEU A 76 -0.30 -20.35 -2.89
CA LEU A 76 -1.10 -20.03 -4.08
C LEU A 76 -0.30 -19.21 -5.10
N LEU A 77 0.55 -18.27 -4.67
CA LEU A 77 1.28 -17.37 -5.57
C LEU A 77 2.14 -18.10 -6.61
N PRO A 78 3.01 -19.07 -6.23
CA PRO A 78 3.79 -19.84 -7.22
C PRO A 78 2.91 -20.65 -8.17
N THR A 79 1.81 -21.22 -7.66
CA THR A 79 0.83 -21.95 -8.47
C THR A 79 0.15 -21.02 -9.49
N LEU A 80 -0.18 -19.80 -9.07
CA LEU A 80 -0.77 -18.76 -9.91
C LEU A 80 0.19 -18.36 -11.03
N ILE A 81 1.45 -18.07 -10.70
CA ILE A 81 2.50 -17.72 -11.67
C ILE A 81 2.68 -18.85 -12.70
N LYS A 82 2.82 -20.09 -12.24
CA LYS A 82 2.95 -21.26 -13.12
C LYS A 82 1.76 -21.41 -14.08
N SER A 83 0.55 -21.14 -13.59
CA SER A 83 -0.66 -21.21 -14.41
C SER A 83 -0.76 -20.09 -15.46
N ALA A 84 -0.07 -18.98 -15.24
CA ALA A 84 -0.01 -17.85 -16.18
C ALA A 84 0.91 -18.11 -17.38
N GLN A 85 1.68 -19.21 -17.36
CA GLN A 85 2.59 -19.62 -18.45
C GLN A 85 3.62 -18.56 -18.84
N ILE A 86 4.04 -17.74 -17.88
CA ILE A 86 5.14 -16.78 -17.98
C ILE A 86 6.13 -17.04 -16.84
N ASP A 87 7.35 -16.53 -16.97
CA ASP A 87 8.34 -16.64 -15.91
C ASP A 87 7.99 -15.73 -14.71
N THR A 88 8.51 -16.10 -13.53
CA THR A 88 8.28 -15.39 -12.26
C THR A 88 8.71 -13.94 -12.33
N HIS A 89 9.84 -13.64 -12.99
CA HIS A 89 10.32 -12.27 -13.12
C HIS A 89 9.32 -11.40 -13.89
N THR A 90 8.82 -11.86 -15.03
CA THR A 90 7.81 -11.13 -15.82
C THR A 90 6.53 -10.93 -15.02
N TRP A 91 6.08 -11.94 -14.27
CA TRP A 91 4.88 -11.84 -13.44
C TRP A 91 5.03 -10.79 -12.33
N ILE A 92 6.15 -10.80 -11.62
CA ILE A 92 6.44 -9.86 -10.52
C ILE A 92 6.61 -8.43 -11.03
N THR A 93 7.28 -8.23 -12.17
CA THR A 93 7.33 -6.91 -12.82
C THR A 93 5.93 -6.36 -13.10
N LYS A 94 5.01 -7.19 -13.63
CA LYS A 94 3.62 -6.76 -13.90
C LYS A 94 2.84 -6.49 -12.61
N TYR A 95 3.03 -7.31 -11.58
CA TYR A 95 2.44 -7.08 -10.26
C TYR A 95 2.90 -5.75 -9.65
N LEU A 96 4.20 -5.48 -9.63
CA LEU A 96 4.77 -4.24 -9.10
C LEU A 96 4.31 -3.01 -9.88
N LYS A 97 4.25 -3.09 -11.22
CA LYS A 97 3.69 -2.02 -12.05
C LYS A 97 2.20 -1.77 -11.78
N ALA A 98 1.42 -2.81 -11.49
CA ALA A 98 0.00 -2.67 -11.18
C ALA A 98 -0.26 -2.14 -9.76
N TYR A 99 0.65 -2.39 -8.81
CA TYR A 99 0.42 -2.14 -7.38
C TYR A 99 1.38 -1.11 -6.77
N LEU A 100 2.70 -1.31 -6.86
CA LEU A 100 3.69 -0.45 -6.20
C LEU A 100 3.83 0.91 -6.91
N ASP A 101 3.98 0.92 -8.24
CA ASP A 101 4.17 2.15 -9.03
C ASP A 101 3.08 3.20 -8.76
N PRO A 102 1.78 2.86 -8.77
CA PRO A 102 0.71 3.81 -8.45
C PRO A 102 0.77 4.35 -7.01
N LEU A 103 1.20 3.53 -6.05
CA LEU A 103 1.37 3.96 -4.65
C LEU A 103 2.54 4.93 -4.51
N LEU A 104 3.67 4.67 -5.19
CA LEU A 104 4.79 5.60 -5.26
C LEU A 104 4.33 6.94 -5.85
N HIS A 105 3.57 6.89 -6.95
CA HIS A 105 3.07 8.11 -7.59
C HIS A 105 2.09 8.88 -6.70
N CYS A 106 1.17 8.19 -6.01
CA CYS A 106 0.28 8.85 -5.06
C CYS A 106 1.05 9.51 -3.91
N PHE A 107 2.05 8.82 -3.36
CA PHE A 107 2.89 9.36 -2.28
C PHE A 107 3.69 10.58 -2.74
N TYR A 108 4.46 10.47 -3.82
CA TYR A 108 5.38 11.53 -4.23
C TYR A 108 4.68 12.69 -4.95
N SER A 109 3.76 12.42 -5.87
CA SER A 109 3.11 13.48 -6.65
C SER A 109 1.99 14.17 -5.88
N HIS A 110 1.26 13.43 -5.03
CA HIS A 110 0.01 13.90 -4.42
C HIS A 110 0.04 13.96 -2.89
N ASP A 111 1.15 13.59 -2.25
CA ASP A 111 1.24 13.40 -0.79
C ASP A 111 0.12 12.47 -0.26
N LEU A 112 -0.41 11.59 -1.12
CA LEU A 112 -1.58 10.76 -0.87
C LEU A 112 -1.13 9.36 -0.50
N VAL A 113 -1.62 8.88 0.64
CA VAL A 113 -1.42 7.51 1.12
C VAL A 113 -2.74 6.79 1.29
N PHE A 114 -2.67 5.46 1.24
CA PHE A 114 -3.76 4.52 1.46
C PHE A 114 -3.38 3.60 2.61
N MET A 115 -4.25 2.64 2.94
CA MET A 115 -3.92 1.44 3.70
C MET A 115 -3.79 0.25 2.74
N PRO A 116 -2.63 0.05 2.06
CA PRO A 116 -2.53 -0.82 0.89
C PRO A 116 -2.33 -2.31 1.22
N HIS A 117 -2.85 -2.80 2.34
CA HIS A 117 -2.68 -4.21 2.71
C HIS A 117 -3.51 -5.16 1.84
N GLY A 118 -3.24 -6.47 1.94
CA GLY A 118 -3.81 -7.51 1.09
C GLY A 118 -5.34 -7.45 0.91
N GLU A 119 -6.09 -7.11 1.96
CA GLU A 119 -7.55 -7.01 1.87
C GLU A 119 -8.03 -5.81 1.03
N ASN A 120 -7.38 -4.66 1.10
CA ASN A 120 -7.82 -3.42 0.47
C ASN A 120 -7.51 -3.35 -1.02
N LEU A 121 -6.74 -4.32 -1.52
CA LEU A 121 -6.44 -4.46 -2.92
C LEU A 121 -7.18 -5.65 -3.53
N ILE A 122 -7.80 -5.39 -4.66
CA ILE A 122 -8.33 -6.39 -5.57
C ILE A 122 -7.49 -6.35 -6.85
N LEU A 123 -6.86 -7.47 -7.18
CA LEU A 123 -6.14 -7.64 -8.43
C LEU A 123 -7.12 -8.05 -9.52
N LEU A 124 -7.11 -7.31 -10.63
CA LEU A 124 -7.68 -7.79 -11.88
C LEU A 124 -6.59 -8.57 -12.61
N LEU A 125 -6.83 -9.86 -12.81
CA LEU A 125 -5.95 -10.75 -13.55
C LEU A 125 -6.58 -11.07 -14.90
N GLU A 126 -5.77 -11.14 -15.95
CA GLU A 126 -6.14 -11.68 -17.26
C GLU A 126 -5.21 -12.85 -17.55
N ASP A 127 -5.77 -14.03 -17.81
CA ASP A 127 -4.99 -15.27 -17.95
C ASP A 127 -4.02 -15.50 -16.76
N ASN A 128 -4.48 -15.16 -15.54
CA ASN A 128 -3.72 -15.19 -14.27
C ASN A 128 -2.51 -14.24 -14.17
N ILE A 129 -2.40 -13.26 -15.08
CA ILE A 129 -1.38 -12.22 -15.07
C ILE A 129 -1.99 -10.91 -14.53
N PRO A 130 -1.34 -10.20 -13.58
CA PRO A 130 -1.79 -8.90 -13.09
C PRO A 130 -1.89 -7.87 -14.20
N VAL A 131 -3.07 -7.29 -14.36
CA VAL A 131 -3.33 -6.19 -15.31
C VAL A 131 -3.37 -4.85 -14.60
N LYS A 132 -4.08 -4.78 -13.46
CA LYS A 132 -4.18 -3.58 -12.64
C LYS A 132 -4.61 -3.93 -11.22
N ALA A 133 -4.31 -3.03 -10.28
CA ALA A 133 -4.80 -3.09 -8.92
C ALA A 133 -6.00 -2.14 -8.73
N ILE A 134 -6.97 -2.59 -7.95
CA ILE A 134 -8.18 -1.85 -7.60
C ILE A 134 -8.18 -1.65 -6.07
N MET A 135 -8.17 -0.40 -5.62
CA MET A 135 -8.17 -0.04 -4.20
C MET A 135 -9.61 0.10 -3.65
N LYS A 136 -9.84 -0.35 -2.41
CA LYS A 136 -11.08 -0.13 -1.64
C LYS A 136 -10.77 0.47 -0.26
N ASP A 137 -11.83 0.76 0.50
CA ASP A 137 -11.77 1.42 1.82
C ASP A 137 -11.08 2.77 1.74
N ILE A 138 -11.77 3.73 1.12
CA ILE A 138 -11.17 5.02 0.76
C ILE A 138 -11.42 6.05 1.86
N ALA A 139 -12.67 6.37 2.16
CA ALA A 139 -12.99 7.53 2.99
C ALA A 139 -12.50 7.43 4.44
N GLU A 140 -12.28 6.22 4.95
CA GLU A 140 -11.79 5.99 6.32
C GLU A 140 -10.27 5.85 6.42
N GLU A 141 -9.58 5.46 5.35
CA GLU A 141 -8.16 5.04 5.41
C GLU A 141 -7.20 5.94 4.64
N ILE A 142 -7.67 6.74 3.67
CA ILE A 142 -6.75 7.63 2.93
C ILE A 142 -6.35 8.83 3.78
N ALA A 143 -5.12 9.28 3.57
CA ALA A 143 -4.61 10.50 4.18
C ALA A 143 -3.77 11.30 3.17
N ILE A 144 -3.81 12.62 3.32
CA ILE A 144 -2.98 13.56 2.58
C ILE A 144 -1.95 14.14 3.55
N LEU A 145 -0.68 13.83 3.33
CA LEU A 145 0.45 14.14 4.20
C LEU A 145 1.00 15.56 3.99
N ASN A 146 0.11 16.49 3.65
CA ASN A 146 0.39 17.88 3.31
C ASN A 146 -0.74 18.78 3.83
N LYS A 147 -0.49 19.43 4.97
CA LYS A 147 -1.45 20.35 5.61
C LYS A 147 -1.63 21.68 4.89
N ASP A 148 -0.67 22.04 4.03
CA ASP A 148 -0.71 23.30 3.27
C ASP A 148 -1.52 23.16 1.97
N LEU A 149 -1.97 21.95 1.65
CA LEU A 149 -2.80 21.68 0.48
C LEU A 149 -4.22 22.26 0.69
N VAL A 150 -4.63 23.12 -0.24
CA VAL A 150 -5.99 23.67 -0.26
C VAL A 150 -6.94 22.63 -0.84
N LEU A 151 -7.81 22.09 0.02
CA LEU A 151 -8.83 21.12 -0.36
C LEU A 151 -10.23 21.74 -0.23
N ALA A 152 -11.22 21.08 -0.82
CA ALA A 152 -12.62 21.43 -0.56
C ALA A 152 -13.00 21.08 0.88
N ASP A 153 -13.88 21.89 1.49
CA ASP A 153 -14.26 21.78 2.91
C ASP A 153 -14.68 20.35 3.31
N ASN A 154 -15.38 19.64 2.43
CA ASN A 154 -15.90 18.30 2.68
C ASN A 154 -14.84 17.19 2.70
N ILE A 155 -13.62 17.46 2.23
CA ILE A 155 -12.49 16.52 2.23
C ILE A 155 -11.27 17.05 3.00
N GLN A 156 -11.38 18.22 3.64
CA GLN A 156 -10.31 18.80 4.45
C GLN A 156 -9.86 17.85 5.57
N ARG A 157 -10.77 17.04 6.11
CA ARG A 157 -10.47 16.03 7.16
C ARG A 157 -9.43 14.98 6.75
N LEU A 158 -9.13 14.86 5.46
CA LEU A 158 -8.14 13.91 4.94
C LEU A 158 -6.70 14.41 5.14
N THR A 159 -6.48 15.70 5.37
CA THR A 159 -5.13 16.21 5.66
C THR A 159 -4.70 15.83 7.06
N VAL A 160 -3.51 15.24 7.18
CA VAL A 160 -2.91 14.88 8.47
C VAL A 160 -1.52 15.50 8.59
N ASP A 161 -1.20 15.97 9.80
CA ASP A 161 0.14 16.48 10.11
C ASP A 161 0.97 15.32 10.68
N VAL A 162 1.83 14.76 9.84
CA VAL A 162 2.71 13.63 10.18
C VAL A 162 4.15 14.11 10.07
N PRO A 163 5.02 13.86 11.07
CA PRO A 163 6.45 14.14 10.97
C PRO A 163 7.06 13.53 9.70
N ASP A 164 7.95 14.28 9.03
CA ASP A 164 8.48 13.89 7.72
C ASP A 164 9.14 12.50 7.75
N GLU A 165 9.83 12.14 8.83
CA GLU A 165 10.45 10.83 9.01
C GLU A 165 9.45 9.66 9.08
N LEU A 166 8.19 9.93 9.44
CA LEU A 166 7.14 8.91 9.52
C LEU A 166 6.37 8.76 8.21
N LYS A 167 6.40 9.76 7.32
CA LYS A 167 5.63 9.72 6.06
C LYS A 167 6.04 8.55 5.18
N VAL A 168 7.34 8.33 5.02
CA VAL A 168 7.87 7.23 4.18
C VAL A 168 7.54 5.84 4.75
N LEU A 169 7.15 5.75 6.03
CA LEU A 169 6.72 4.49 6.64
C LEU A 169 5.40 3.96 6.04
N SER A 170 4.61 4.77 5.34
CA SER A 170 3.44 4.25 4.60
C SER A 170 3.85 3.29 3.48
N ILE A 171 5.08 3.39 2.97
CA ILE A 171 5.63 2.43 2.00
C ILE A 171 6.44 1.36 2.75
N PHE A 172 7.35 1.76 3.65
CA PHE A 172 8.20 0.78 4.33
C PHE A 172 7.44 -0.17 5.26
N THR A 173 6.48 0.33 6.03
CA THR A 173 5.69 -0.52 6.95
C THR A 173 4.62 -1.25 6.16
N ASP A 174 3.70 -0.52 5.53
CA ASP A 174 2.47 -1.14 5.02
C ASP A 174 2.71 -2.00 3.78
N VAL A 175 3.72 -1.64 2.97
CA VAL A 175 4.08 -2.38 1.76
C VAL A 175 5.26 -3.31 2.01
N PHE A 176 6.42 -2.81 2.46
CA PHE A 176 7.63 -3.63 2.53
C PHE A 176 7.55 -4.66 3.66
N ASP A 177 7.34 -4.20 4.89
CA ASP A 177 7.40 -5.07 6.08
C ASP A 177 6.09 -5.87 6.29
N CYS A 178 4.93 -5.29 5.97
CA CYS A 178 3.63 -5.93 6.24
C CYS A 178 3.08 -6.74 5.07
N PHE A 179 3.68 -6.65 3.88
CA PHE A 179 3.22 -7.41 2.72
C PHE A 179 4.38 -8.09 1.95
N PHE A 180 5.32 -7.32 1.40
CA PHE A 180 6.40 -7.84 0.58
C PHE A 180 7.35 -8.78 1.32
N ARG A 181 7.59 -8.58 2.62
CA ARG A 181 8.35 -9.52 3.46
C ARG A 181 7.79 -10.95 3.36
N PHE A 182 6.47 -11.09 3.29
CA PHE A 182 5.81 -12.40 3.17
C PHE A 182 5.79 -12.90 1.71
N VAL A 183 5.65 -12.00 0.73
CA VAL A 183 5.75 -12.37 -0.70
C VAL A 183 7.14 -12.91 -1.02
N ALA A 184 8.18 -12.24 -0.55
CA ALA A 184 9.58 -12.63 -0.77
C ALA A 184 9.86 -14.03 -0.18
N ASP A 185 9.45 -14.28 1.07
CA ASP A 185 9.59 -15.59 1.72
C ASP A 185 8.86 -16.71 0.96
N ILE A 186 7.63 -16.46 0.51
CA ILE A 186 6.85 -17.45 -0.26
C ILE A 186 7.56 -17.82 -1.58
N LEU A 187 8.15 -16.85 -2.28
CA LEU A 187 8.84 -17.08 -3.55
C LEU A 187 10.19 -17.78 -3.33
N ASP A 188 10.97 -17.35 -2.35
CA ASP A 188 12.30 -17.91 -2.04
C ASP A 188 12.22 -19.41 -1.75
N GLN A 189 11.17 -19.85 -1.03
CA GLN A 189 10.94 -21.27 -0.71
C GLN A 189 10.69 -22.18 -1.92
N GLN A 190 10.43 -21.63 -3.12
CA GLN A 190 10.20 -22.42 -4.35
C GLN A 190 11.49 -22.74 -5.15
N ASN A 191 12.64 -22.19 -4.73
CA ASN A 191 13.98 -22.36 -5.32
C ASN A 191 14.20 -21.81 -6.75
N ASP A 192 13.18 -21.25 -7.42
CA ASP A 192 13.29 -20.71 -8.78
C ASP A 192 13.37 -19.18 -8.83
N TYR A 193 13.19 -18.50 -7.69
CA TYR A 193 13.21 -17.05 -7.58
C TYR A 193 13.56 -16.61 -6.16
N SER A 194 14.75 -16.04 -5.96
CA SER A 194 15.26 -15.75 -4.61
C SER A 194 14.67 -14.48 -3.99
N GLU A 195 14.77 -14.35 -2.67
CA GLU A 195 14.48 -13.09 -1.97
C GLU A 195 15.29 -11.91 -2.57
N LEU A 196 16.55 -12.13 -2.94
CA LEU A 196 17.40 -11.10 -3.53
C LEU A 196 16.85 -10.64 -4.88
N ASP A 197 16.40 -11.57 -5.73
CA ASP A 197 15.81 -11.27 -7.03
C ASP A 197 14.51 -10.47 -6.88
N PHE A 198 13.67 -10.83 -5.90
CA PHE A 198 12.45 -10.11 -5.59
C PHE A 198 12.75 -8.65 -5.22
N TRP A 199 13.64 -8.42 -4.26
CA TRP A 199 13.98 -7.06 -3.81
C TRP A 199 14.74 -6.26 -4.86
N GLN A 200 15.53 -6.91 -5.72
CA GLN A 200 16.11 -6.26 -6.89
C GLN A 200 15.02 -5.73 -7.82
N GLN A 201 13.95 -6.49 -8.10
CA GLN A 201 12.85 -6.01 -8.93
C GLN A 201 12.03 -4.90 -8.27
N VAL A 202 11.84 -4.96 -6.95
CA VAL A 202 11.26 -3.84 -6.21
C VAL A 202 12.11 -2.58 -6.40
N ALA A 203 13.44 -2.70 -6.28
CA ALA A 203 14.36 -1.58 -6.52
C ALA A 203 14.29 -1.05 -7.96
N GLU A 204 14.28 -1.93 -8.96
CA GLU A 204 14.15 -1.56 -10.37
C GLU A 204 12.83 -0.83 -10.66
N CYS A 205 11.73 -1.26 -10.02
CA CYS A 205 10.44 -0.58 -10.09
C CYS A 205 10.54 0.86 -9.55
N VAL A 206 11.11 1.03 -8.34
CA VAL A 206 11.32 2.35 -7.72
C VAL A 206 12.25 3.23 -8.57
N ILE A 207 13.37 2.69 -9.07
CA ILE A 207 14.32 3.43 -9.92
C ILE A 207 13.65 3.87 -11.21
N SER A 208 12.91 2.99 -11.88
CA SER A 208 12.17 3.29 -13.10
C SER A 208 11.13 4.40 -12.87
N TYR A 209 10.41 4.35 -11.76
CA TYR A 209 9.49 5.40 -11.36
C TYR A 209 10.20 6.74 -11.14
N GLN A 210 11.30 6.76 -10.38
CA GLN A 210 12.06 7.99 -10.10
C GLN A 210 12.68 8.59 -11.37
N GLN A 211 13.19 7.75 -12.28
CA GLN A 211 13.76 8.20 -13.56
C GLN A 211 12.72 8.78 -14.51
N SER A 212 11.47 8.33 -14.43
CA SER A 212 10.37 8.86 -15.26
C SER A 212 9.76 10.15 -14.71
N HIS A 213 10.10 10.55 -13.47
CA HIS A 213 9.59 11.76 -12.81
C HIS A 213 10.72 12.62 -12.24
N PRO A 214 11.68 13.08 -13.07
CA PRO A 214 12.82 13.87 -12.60
C PRO A 214 12.42 15.17 -11.89
N GLU A 215 11.23 15.70 -12.14
CA GLU A 215 10.65 16.86 -11.47
C GLU A 215 10.38 16.64 -9.97
N LEU A 216 10.27 15.38 -9.51
CA LEU A 216 10.04 15.02 -8.11
C LEU A 216 11.34 14.72 -7.35
N LYS A 217 12.51 14.97 -7.95
CA LYS A 217 13.83 14.64 -7.40
C LYS A 217 14.03 15.10 -5.95
N ASP A 218 13.62 16.32 -5.61
CA ASP A 218 13.78 16.85 -4.26
C ASP A 218 12.95 16.06 -3.23
N LYS A 219 11.76 15.58 -3.61
CA LYS A 219 10.97 14.68 -2.77
C LYS A 219 11.60 13.30 -2.65
N PHE A 220 12.22 12.77 -3.71
CA PHE A 220 12.95 11.49 -3.63
C PHE A 220 14.14 11.57 -2.67
N ILE A 221 14.86 12.69 -2.66
CA ILE A 221 15.95 12.94 -1.70
C ILE A 221 15.39 13.08 -0.29
N LYS A 222 14.29 13.81 -0.12
CA LYS A 222 13.67 14.06 1.18
C LYS A 222 13.11 12.78 1.80
N TYR A 223 12.44 11.95 1.01
CA TYR A 223 11.85 10.68 1.43
C TYR A 223 12.54 9.53 0.70
N ASP A 224 13.77 9.24 1.14
CA ASP A 224 14.67 8.28 0.49
C ASP A 224 14.27 6.82 0.75
N LEU A 225 13.69 6.19 -0.28
CA LEU A 225 13.36 4.75 -0.28
C LEU A 225 14.61 3.84 -0.34
N PHE A 226 15.80 4.38 -0.62
CA PHE A 226 17.08 3.67 -0.63
C PHE A 226 17.95 3.95 0.61
N SER A 227 17.36 4.56 1.64
CA SER A 227 17.98 4.70 2.96
C SER A 227 18.45 3.35 3.50
N ALA A 228 19.52 3.30 4.29
CA ALA A 228 20.14 2.04 4.72
C ALA A 228 19.21 1.18 5.61
N ASP A 229 18.34 1.85 6.36
CA ASP A 229 17.43 1.26 7.31
C ASP A 229 16.16 2.12 7.45
N PHE A 230 15.11 1.53 8.01
CA PHE A 230 13.88 2.24 8.36
C PHE A 230 13.36 1.76 9.73
N THR A 231 12.57 2.61 10.39
CA THR A 231 12.03 2.33 11.73
C THR A 231 11.11 1.12 11.69
N LEU A 232 11.33 0.15 12.60
CA LEU A 232 10.46 -1.02 12.73
C LEU A 232 9.16 -0.64 13.46
N SER A 233 8.03 -0.67 12.74
CA SER A 233 6.69 -0.49 13.30
C SER A 233 6.07 -1.84 13.69
N CYS A 234 5.82 -2.04 14.99
CA CYS A 234 5.43 -3.33 15.54
C CYS A 234 3.90 -3.48 15.69
N LEU A 235 3.23 -4.07 14.70
CA LEU A 235 1.77 -4.27 14.71
C LEU A 235 1.25 -5.07 15.91
N ASN A 236 1.92 -6.18 16.26
CA ASN A 236 1.51 -6.98 17.43
C ASN A 236 1.61 -6.17 18.74
N ARG A 237 2.61 -5.27 18.87
CA ARG A 237 2.76 -4.45 20.08
C ARG A 237 1.64 -3.42 20.21
N LEU A 238 1.11 -2.91 19.10
CA LEU A 238 -0.08 -2.06 19.10
C LEU A 238 -1.25 -2.82 19.74
N GLN A 239 -1.55 -4.01 19.21
CA GLN A 239 -2.66 -4.82 19.72
C GLN A 239 -2.47 -5.25 21.17
N LEU A 240 -1.27 -5.70 21.54
CA LEU A 240 -0.97 -6.10 22.91
C LEU A 240 -1.02 -4.93 23.90
N SER A 241 -0.73 -3.70 23.44
CA SER A 241 -0.84 -2.52 24.30
C SER A 241 -2.28 -2.11 24.58
N ASN A 242 -3.16 -2.24 23.59
CA ASN A 242 -4.60 -2.06 23.75
C ASN A 242 -5.36 -2.82 22.66
N ASN A 243 -5.92 -3.98 22.99
CA ASN A 243 -6.66 -4.81 22.05
C ASN A 243 -8.13 -4.40 21.89
N GLN A 244 -8.61 -3.43 22.68
CA GLN A 244 -9.96 -2.89 22.58
C GLN A 244 -10.02 -1.63 21.70
N GLN A 245 -8.98 -0.79 21.77
CA GLN A 245 -8.83 0.42 20.95
C GLN A 245 -7.35 0.60 20.58
N MET A 246 -6.91 -0.07 19.51
CA MET A 246 -5.49 -0.13 19.11
C MET A 246 -4.90 1.25 18.76
N ILE A 247 -5.71 2.12 18.15
CA ILE A 247 -5.30 3.45 17.67
C ILE A 247 -6.14 4.50 18.39
N ASP A 248 -5.48 5.55 18.87
CA ASP A 248 -6.16 6.73 19.41
C ASP A 248 -6.68 7.55 18.22
N LEU A 249 -8.00 7.65 18.10
CA LEU A 249 -8.64 8.35 16.99
C LEU A 249 -8.44 9.88 17.06
N ALA A 250 -8.04 10.41 18.22
CA ALA A 250 -7.69 11.81 18.37
C ALA A 250 -6.23 12.09 17.98
N ASP A 251 -5.35 11.09 18.05
CA ASP A 251 -3.93 11.20 17.71
C ASP A 251 -3.35 9.84 17.25
N PRO A 252 -3.58 9.47 15.98
CA PRO A 252 -3.21 8.14 15.47
C PRO A 252 -1.71 7.85 15.54
N ALA A 253 -0.86 8.87 15.38
CA ALA A 253 0.59 8.73 15.36
C ALA A 253 1.17 8.42 16.75
N LYS A 254 0.55 8.91 17.82
CA LYS A 254 1.02 8.75 19.20
C LYS A 254 1.05 7.30 19.68
N ASN A 255 0.21 6.44 19.12
CA ASN A 255 0.12 5.05 19.56
C ASN A 255 1.11 4.12 18.86
N LEU A 256 1.75 4.57 17.78
CA LEU A 256 2.72 3.78 17.02
C LEU A 256 3.79 3.19 17.95
N LYS A 257 4.06 1.89 17.78
CA LYS A 257 5.02 1.14 18.59
C LYS A 257 6.25 0.86 17.76
N PHE A 258 7.32 1.59 18.03
CA PHE A 258 8.60 1.41 17.35
C PHE A 258 9.58 0.61 18.19
N GLU A 259 10.38 -0.25 17.56
CA GLU A 259 11.43 -1.03 18.23
C GLU A 259 12.66 -1.16 17.32
N GLY A 260 13.58 -0.20 17.43
CA GLY A 260 14.78 -0.20 16.60
C GLY A 260 14.47 0.00 15.10
N LYS A 261 15.25 -0.67 14.24
CA LYS A 261 15.20 -0.48 12.79
C LYS A 261 15.35 -1.81 12.05
N LEU A 262 14.79 -1.87 10.84
CA LEU A 262 15.03 -2.94 9.87
C LEU A 262 16.04 -2.48 8.82
N ILE A 263 16.90 -3.40 8.38
CA ILE A 263 17.76 -3.18 7.21
C ILE A 263 16.85 -3.08 6.00
N ASN A 264 17.04 -2.02 5.21
CA ASN A 264 16.26 -1.82 4.00
C ASN A 264 16.78 -2.74 2.88
N PRO A 265 15.97 -3.70 2.39
CA PRO A 265 16.44 -4.70 1.43
C PRO A 265 16.78 -4.10 0.06
N ILE A 266 16.22 -2.94 -0.30
CA ILE A 266 16.53 -2.31 -1.58
C ILE A 266 17.74 -1.36 -1.54
N ALA A 267 18.26 -1.04 -0.35
CA ALA A 267 19.32 -0.05 -0.18
C ALA A 267 20.62 -0.36 -0.96
N VAL A 268 20.91 -1.65 -1.16
CA VAL A 268 22.09 -2.13 -1.91
C VAL A 268 22.00 -1.85 -3.41
N PHE A 269 20.80 -1.58 -3.93
CA PHE A 269 20.56 -1.30 -5.34
C PHE A 269 20.53 0.20 -5.66
N ASN A 270 20.83 1.08 -4.68
CA ASN A 270 20.81 2.52 -4.85
C ASN A 270 21.71 2.96 -6.03
N PRO A 271 21.17 3.63 -7.07
CA PRO A 271 21.94 4.03 -8.25
C PRO A 271 23.05 5.04 -7.92
N VAL A 272 22.86 5.91 -6.94
CA VAL A 272 23.86 6.95 -6.56
C VAL A 272 25.09 6.34 -5.89
N LYS A 273 24.93 5.23 -5.15
CA LYS A 273 26.07 4.54 -4.52
C LYS A 273 26.91 3.75 -5.52
N LYS A 274 26.33 3.31 -6.66
CA LYS A 274 27.07 2.61 -7.71
C LYS A 274 28.02 3.53 -8.50
N ASP A 275 27.70 4.81 -8.66
CA ASP A 275 28.59 5.75 -9.37
C ASP A 275 29.87 6.07 -8.59
N ASN A 276 29.82 6.02 -7.25
CA ASN A 276 30.99 6.29 -6.40
C ASN A 276 31.94 5.08 -6.23
N SER A 277 31.58 3.89 -6.73
CA SER A 277 32.44 2.69 -6.67
C SER A 277 33.20 2.39 -7.96
N VAL A 278 33.01 3.20 -9.01
CA VAL A 278 33.72 3.08 -10.31
C VAL A 278 34.88 4.09 -10.44
N THR A 279 35.15 4.89 -9.40
CA THR A 279 36.30 5.79 -9.32
C THR A 279 37.25 5.38 -8.20
N VAL A 280 37.99 4.28 -8.40
CA VAL A 280 39.28 4.00 -7.74
C VAL A 280 40.24 3.39 -8.76
#